data_AF-A0A3D1PR42-F1
#
_entry.id   AF-A0A3D1PR42-F1
#
_cell.length_a   1.000
_cell.length_b   1.000
_cell.length_c   1.000
_cell.angle_alpha   90.00
_cell.angle_beta   90.00
_cell.angle_gamma   90.00
#
_symmetry.space_group_name_H-M   'P 1'
#
loop_
_entity.id
_entity.type
_entity.pdbx_description
1 polymer ?
#
loop_
_entity_poly.entity_id
_entity_poly.type
_entity_poly.pdbx_seq_one_letter_code
_entity_poly.pdbx_strand_id
1 'polypeptide(L)'
;MFICMIAGAVVGLLVAHPTMNLPVFTGFNNEKLGTMFPILFVTVACGAVSGFHSLVSSGTSSKTVESEKDMLKVGYGAMVLESLLAVLALCVAGAAAAADGTPAAGTPFQIFSRGVAGFFEMFGVPVYVATVFMTMCVSALALTSLDAVARIGRMSFQELFSVDDMEHAEGWRKLFCNTYFSTI
;
A
#
# COMPACT_ATOMS: atom_id res chain seq x y z
N MET A 1 11.35 -7.35 -8.18
CA MET A 1 10.55 -6.23 -8.71
C MET A 1 10.43 -5.09 -7.70
N PHE A 2 9.80 -5.27 -6.53
CA PHE A 2 9.66 -4.21 -5.51
C PHE A 2 10.98 -3.64 -4.98
N ILE A 3 11.98 -4.50 -4.74
CA ILE A 3 13.32 -4.04 -4.33
C ILE A 3 13.93 -3.14 -5.41
N CYS A 4 13.83 -3.52 -6.69
CA CYS A 4 14.32 -2.71 -7.80
C CYS A 4 13.59 -1.36 -7.90
N MET A 5 12.27 -1.37 -7.68
CA MET A 5 11.43 -0.17 -7.64
C MET A 5 11.86 0.79 -6.52
N ILE A 6 12.01 0.28 -5.30
CA ILE A 6 12.42 1.06 -4.13
C ILE A 6 13.85 1.56 -4.30
N ALA A 7 14.79 0.69 -4.68
CA ALA A 7 16.17 1.08 -4.91
C ALA A 7 16.30 2.15 -6.01
N GLY A 8 15.57 1.97 -7.11
CA GLY A 8 15.48 2.94 -8.20
C GLY A 8 14.94 4.29 -7.76
N ALA A 9 13.87 4.30 -6.96
CA ALA A 9 13.30 5.52 -6.40
C ALA A 9 14.27 6.22 -5.42
N VAL A 10 14.94 5.47 -4.56
CA VAL A 10 15.95 6.01 -3.61
C VAL A 10 17.11 6.64 -4.38
N VAL A 11 17.71 5.89 -5.31
CA VAL A 11 18.85 6.37 -6.10
C VAL A 11 18.43 7.57 -6.95
N GLY A 12 17.26 7.50 -7.60
CA GLY A 12 16.72 8.58 -8.40
C GLY A 12 16.52 9.86 -7.60
N LEU A 13 15.95 9.76 -6.39
CA LEU A 13 15.73 10.91 -5.52
C LEU A 13 17.06 11.53 -5.05
N LEU A 14 18.05 10.71 -4.72
CA LEU A 14 19.37 11.17 -4.28
C LEU A 14 20.17 11.81 -5.40
N VAL A 15 20.04 11.35 -6.65
CA VAL A 15 20.77 11.92 -7.79
C VAL A 15 20.08 13.18 -8.32
N ALA A 16 18.75 13.16 -8.45
CA ALA A 16 17.99 14.26 -9.03
C ALA A 16 17.87 15.46 -8.09
N HIS A 17 17.94 15.25 -6.76
CA HIS A 17 17.77 16.28 -5.74
C HIS A 17 16.58 17.25 -6.02
N PRO A 18 15.35 16.72 -6.17
CA PRO A 18 14.22 17.56 -6.56
C PRO A 18 13.82 18.54 -5.44
N THR A 19 13.30 19.71 -5.84
CA THR A 19 12.77 20.70 -4.91
C THR A 19 11.37 20.30 -4.43
N MET A 20 11.11 20.51 -3.14
CA MET A 20 9.77 20.32 -2.57
C MET A 20 8.91 21.53 -2.94
N ASN A 21 7.97 21.34 -3.88
CA ASN A 21 7.14 22.44 -4.38
C ASN A 21 5.80 22.55 -3.62
N LEU A 22 5.42 21.54 -2.84
CA LEU A 22 4.21 21.59 -2.01
C LEU A 22 4.41 22.53 -0.80
N PRO A 23 3.39 23.34 -0.44
CA PRO A 23 3.41 24.13 0.79
C PRO A 23 3.48 23.23 2.03
N VAL A 24 4.29 23.62 3.02
CA VAL A 24 4.47 22.88 4.29
C VAL A 24 3.16 22.77 5.07
N PHE A 25 2.26 23.74 4.91
CA PHE A 25 0.97 23.76 5.58
C PHE A 25 -0.10 24.42 4.69
N THR A 26 -1.22 23.73 4.48
CA THR A 26 -2.36 24.21 3.70
C THR A 26 -3.61 24.50 4.53
N GLY A 27 -3.54 24.35 5.85
CA GLY A 27 -4.69 24.49 6.76
C GLY A 27 -5.21 23.15 7.30
N PHE A 28 -6.11 23.24 8.28
CA PHE A 28 -6.77 22.08 8.92
C PHE A 28 -8.04 21.61 8.21
N ASN A 29 -8.50 22.35 7.20
CA ASN A 29 -9.68 22.01 6.41
C ASN A 29 -9.34 22.13 4.92
N ASN A 30 -9.60 21.07 4.18
CA ASN A 30 -9.46 21.01 2.73
C ASN A 30 -10.84 21.12 2.09
N GLU A 31 -11.01 21.97 1.09
CA GLU A 31 -12.32 22.21 0.45
C GLU A 31 -12.93 20.94 -0.19
N LYS A 32 -12.11 20.00 -0.65
CA LYS A 32 -12.54 18.78 -1.34
C LYS A 32 -12.67 17.58 -0.39
N LEU A 33 -11.77 17.48 0.58
CA LEU A 33 -11.64 16.31 1.44
C LEU A 33 -12.27 16.51 2.83
N GLY A 34 -12.51 17.76 3.25
CA GLY A 34 -13.02 18.12 4.58
C GLY A 34 -11.93 18.37 5.63
N THR A 35 -12.24 18.09 6.90
CA THR A 35 -11.33 18.36 8.02
C THR A 35 -10.18 17.34 8.09
N MET A 36 -9.00 17.83 8.44
CA MET A 36 -7.76 17.06 8.45
C MET A 36 -7.84 15.79 9.30
N PHE A 37 -8.42 15.88 10.51
CA PHE A 37 -8.40 14.79 11.47
C PHE A 37 -9.17 13.55 10.96
N PRO A 38 -10.43 13.64 10.48
CA PRO A 38 -11.10 12.52 9.83
C PRO A 38 -10.38 11.99 8.58
N ILE A 39 -9.88 12.87 7.70
CA ILE A 39 -9.22 12.44 6.46
C ILE A 39 -7.97 11.62 6.77
N LEU A 40 -7.16 12.01 7.76
CA LEU A 40 -5.94 11.30 8.12
C LEU A 40 -6.22 9.82 8.46
N PHE A 41 -7.34 9.53 9.13
CA PHE A 41 -7.74 8.16 9.44
C PHE A 41 -8.20 7.36 8.24
N VAL A 42 -8.52 8.00 7.12
CA VAL A 42 -8.96 7.35 5.88
C VAL A 42 -7.80 7.25 4.87
N THR A 43 -6.97 8.29 4.76
CA THR A 43 -5.90 8.39 3.75
C THR A 43 -4.57 7.80 4.21
N VAL A 44 -4.28 7.82 5.52
CA VAL A 44 -3.07 7.22 6.13
C VAL A 44 -3.42 5.91 6.87
N ALA A 45 -4.66 5.43 6.68
CA ALA A 45 -5.25 4.29 7.39
C ALA A 45 -4.54 2.96 7.19
N CYS A 46 -3.68 2.86 6.16
CA CYS A 46 -3.17 1.59 5.67
C CYS A 46 -2.37 0.78 6.72
N GLY A 47 -2.02 1.33 7.88
CA GLY A 47 -1.30 0.55 8.89
C GLY A 47 -1.58 0.81 10.37
N ALA A 48 -1.66 2.07 10.82
CA ALA A 48 -1.61 2.35 12.26
C ALA A 48 -2.98 2.37 12.96
N VAL A 49 -4.06 2.74 12.26
CA VAL A 49 -5.37 2.98 12.89
C VAL A 49 -6.47 2.02 12.43
N SER A 50 -6.32 1.38 11.27
CA SER A 50 -7.34 0.47 10.72
C SER A 50 -7.44 -0.88 11.46
N GLY A 51 -6.49 -1.22 12.34
CA GLY A 51 -6.39 -2.54 12.95
C GLY A 51 -5.94 -3.64 11.98
N PHE A 52 -5.69 -3.31 10.70
CA PHE A 52 -5.34 -4.27 9.66
C PHE A 52 -3.99 -4.96 9.92
N HIS A 53 -2.98 -4.22 10.37
CA HIS A 53 -1.68 -4.82 10.76
C HIS A 53 -1.81 -5.84 11.89
N SER A 54 -2.71 -5.59 12.86
CA SER A 54 -3.00 -6.55 13.92
C SER A 54 -3.66 -7.81 13.39
N LEU A 55 -4.64 -7.69 12.48
CA LEU A 55 -5.30 -8.83 11.83
C LEU A 55 -4.34 -9.65 10.95
N VAL A 56 -3.49 -8.97 10.18
CA VAL A 56 -2.48 -9.62 9.34
C VAL A 56 -1.43 -10.33 10.20
N SER A 57 -0.97 -9.70 11.27
CA SER A 57 0.04 -10.27 12.17
C SER A 57 -0.49 -11.50 12.92
N SER A 58 -1.69 -11.41 13.52
CA SER A 58 -2.25 -12.47 14.36
C SER A 58 -2.95 -13.58 13.57
N GLY A 59 -3.59 -13.26 12.45
CA GLY A 59 -4.45 -14.19 11.72
C GLY A 59 -3.80 -14.89 10.53
N THR A 60 -2.80 -14.27 9.89
CA THR A 60 -2.19 -14.81 8.66
C THR A 60 -0.68 -15.00 8.76
N SER A 61 0.07 -13.97 9.14
CA SER A 61 1.53 -14.01 9.20
C SER A 61 2.01 -15.04 10.21
N SER A 62 1.42 -15.05 11.41
CA SER A 62 1.69 -16.05 12.46
C SER A 62 1.51 -17.51 12.01
N LYS A 63 0.60 -17.77 11.06
CA LYS A 63 0.27 -19.12 10.55
C LYS A 63 1.05 -19.50 9.28
N THR A 64 1.64 -18.52 8.58
CA THR A 64 2.31 -18.72 7.28
C THR A 64 3.84 -18.61 7.37
N VAL A 65 4.37 -18.05 8.45
CA VAL A 65 5.81 -18.00 8.69
C VAL A 65 6.36 -19.41 8.94
N GLU A 66 7.28 -19.85 8.08
CA GLU A 66 7.88 -21.19 8.12
C GLU A 66 8.80 -21.39 9.34
N SER A 67 9.50 -20.34 9.77
CA SER A 67 10.45 -20.38 10.88
C SER A 67 10.36 -19.14 11.75
N GLU A 68 10.46 -19.33 13.07
CA GLU A 68 10.55 -18.25 14.05
C GLU A 68 11.69 -17.25 13.72
N LYS A 69 12.78 -17.73 13.10
CA LYS A 69 13.90 -16.88 12.68
C LYS A 69 13.52 -15.85 11.62
N ASP A 70 12.44 -16.07 10.87
CA ASP A 70 11.96 -15.16 9.84
C ASP A 70 10.88 -14.19 10.36
N MET A 71 10.34 -14.41 11.57
CA MET A 71 9.33 -13.53 12.16
C MET A 71 9.78 -12.07 12.22
N LEU A 72 11.05 -11.83 12.56
CA LEU A 72 11.61 -10.48 12.68
C LEU A 72 11.67 -9.78 11.31
N LYS A 73 12.03 -10.52 10.25
CA LYS A 73 12.10 -9.98 8.88
C LYS A 73 10.70 -9.75 8.31
N VAL A 74 9.78 -10.69 8.54
CA VAL A 74 8.40 -10.63 8.04
C VAL A 74 7.60 -9.53 8.76
N GLY A 75 7.73 -9.41 10.08
CA GLY A 75 7.04 -8.37 10.85
C GLY A 75 7.73 -7.00 10.72
N TYR A 76 8.88 -6.85 11.38
CA TYR A 76 9.56 -5.55 11.46
C TYR A 76 10.18 -5.12 10.13
N GLY A 77 10.81 -6.04 9.40
CA GLY A 77 11.41 -5.74 8.10
C GLY A 77 10.40 -5.22 7.08
N ALA A 78 9.19 -5.78 7.04
CA ALA A 78 8.11 -5.29 6.19
C ALA A 78 7.68 -3.86 6.57
N MET A 79 7.47 -3.58 7.87
CA MET A 79 7.12 -2.24 8.36
C MET A 79 8.15 -1.18 7.94
N VAL A 80 9.45 -1.51 8.00
CA VAL A 80 10.53 -0.59 7.61
C VAL A 80 10.49 -0.32 6.10
N LEU A 81 10.28 -1.34 5.27
CA LEU A 81 10.18 -1.18 3.82
C LEU A 81 8.95 -0.36 3.40
N GLU A 82 7.80 -0.57 4.05
CA GLU A 82 6.60 0.24 3.82
C GLU A 82 6.79 1.69 4.23
N SER A 83 7.43 1.93 5.38
CA SER A 83 7.75 3.29 5.85
C SER A 83 8.70 4.00 4.88
N LEU A 84 9.71 3.30 4.36
CA LEU A 84 10.61 3.82 3.34
C LEU A 84 9.85 4.19 2.06
N LEU A 85 8.97 3.31 1.58
CA LEU A 85 8.15 3.59 0.39
C LEU A 85 7.23 4.79 0.61
N ALA A 86 6.63 4.94 1.81
CA ALA A 86 5.78 6.08 2.15
C ALA A 86 6.55 7.41 2.08
N VAL A 87 7.76 7.47 2.63
CA VAL A 87 8.62 8.66 2.56
C VAL A 87 8.99 8.97 1.11
N LEU A 88 9.38 7.97 0.31
CA LEU A 88 9.68 8.14 -1.11
C LEU A 88 8.47 8.68 -1.89
N ALA A 89 7.28 8.14 -1.63
CA ALA A 89 6.06 8.59 -2.27
C ALA A 89 5.73 10.05 -1.94
N LEU A 90 5.93 10.48 -0.69
CA LEU A 90 5.79 11.89 -0.29
C LEU A 90 6.79 12.80 -1.00
N CYS A 91 8.06 12.41 -1.06
CA CYS A 91 9.09 13.19 -1.77
C CYS A 91 8.77 13.30 -3.27
N VAL A 92 8.37 12.21 -3.91
CA VAL A 92 8.01 12.19 -5.34
C VAL A 92 6.77 13.03 -5.60
N ALA A 93 5.72 12.92 -4.77
CA ALA A 93 4.51 13.72 -4.93
C ALA A 93 4.79 15.23 -4.73
N GLY A 94 5.65 15.56 -3.76
CA GLY A 94 6.08 16.93 -3.49
C GLY A 94 6.93 17.55 -4.59
N ALA A 95 7.81 16.74 -5.20
CA ALA A 95 8.60 17.13 -6.35
C ALA A 95 7.77 17.27 -7.63
N ALA A 96 6.75 16.43 -7.80
CA ALA A 96 5.89 16.42 -8.98
C ALA A 96 4.87 17.58 -8.99
N ALA A 97 4.63 18.23 -7.85
CA ALA A 97 3.80 19.41 -7.77
C ALA A 97 4.39 20.55 -8.62
N ALA A 98 3.51 21.34 -9.22
CA ALA A 98 3.90 22.51 -9.98
C ALA A 98 4.54 23.56 -9.07
N ALA A 99 5.32 24.48 -9.65
CA ALA A 99 6.08 25.48 -8.90
C ALA A 99 5.20 26.46 -8.09
N ASP A 100 3.91 26.55 -8.42
CA ASP A 100 2.89 27.31 -7.69
C ASP A 100 2.30 26.52 -6.49
N GLY A 101 2.76 25.29 -6.25
CA GLY A 101 2.26 24.39 -5.21
C GLY A 101 1.04 23.58 -5.64
N THR A 102 0.61 23.66 -6.90
CA THR A 102 -0.52 22.87 -7.40
C THR A 102 -0.14 21.38 -7.49
N PRO A 103 -0.91 20.47 -6.87
CA PRO A 103 -0.65 19.03 -6.95
C PRO A 103 -0.65 18.50 -8.39
N ALA A 104 0.23 17.54 -8.68
CA ALA A 104 0.31 16.91 -9.99
C ALA A 104 -1.02 16.26 -10.41
N ALA A 105 -1.41 16.43 -11.68
CA ALA A 105 -2.61 15.80 -12.21
C ALA A 105 -2.39 14.31 -12.52
N GLY A 106 -3.31 13.47 -12.04
CA GLY A 106 -3.31 12.03 -12.30
C GLY A 106 -3.67 11.21 -11.07
N THR A 107 -3.68 9.90 -11.23
CA THR A 107 -3.82 8.98 -10.08
C THR A 107 -2.52 8.93 -9.28
N PRO A 108 -2.55 8.60 -7.97
CA PRO A 108 -1.34 8.43 -7.18
C PRO A 108 -0.33 7.47 -7.81
N PHE A 109 -0.83 6.39 -8.43
CA PHE A 109 -0.02 5.43 -9.18
C PHE A 109 0.74 6.08 -10.35
N GLN A 110 0.07 6.93 -11.12
CA GLN A 110 0.68 7.63 -12.25
C GLN A 110 1.69 8.68 -11.80
N ILE A 111 1.37 9.46 -10.77
CA ILE A 111 2.25 10.52 -10.24
C ILE A 111 3.55 9.90 -9.75
N PHE A 112 3.45 8.87 -8.90
CA PHE A 112 4.62 8.17 -8.40
C PHE A 112 5.43 7.52 -9.53
N SER A 113 4.76 6.79 -10.42
CA SER A 113 5.45 6.05 -11.50
C SER A 113 6.16 6.98 -12.48
N ARG A 114 5.54 8.12 -12.85
CA ARG A 114 6.16 9.12 -13.72
C ARG A 114 7.31 9.85 -13.02
N GLY A 115 7.15 10.20 -11.75
CA GLY A 115 8.20 10.87 -10.99
C GLY A 115 9.45 10.01 -10.86
N VAL A 116 9.28 8.73 -10.51
CA VAL A 116 10.42 7.79 -10.46
C VAL A 116 10.97 7.52 -11.86
N ALA A 117 10.11 7.34 -12.88
CA ALA A 117 10.56 7.11 -14.26
C ALA A 117 11.38 8.26 -14.84
N GLY A 118 11.05 9.51 -14.52
CA GLY A 118 11.85 10.69 -14.90
C GLY A 118 13.27 10.64 -14.33
N PHE A 119 13.47 10.02 -13.17
CA PHE A 119 14.82 9.81 -12.62
C PHE A 119 15.56 8.68 -13.33
N PHE A 120 14.87 7.65 -13.83
CA PHE A 120 15.48 6.60 -14.63
C PHE A 120 15.94 7.08 -16.02
N GLU A 121 15.34 8.16 -16.55
CA GLU A 121 15.84 8.83 -17.75
C GLU A 121 17.28 9.34 -17.57
N MET A 122 17.64 9.78 -16.35
CA MET A 122 19.00 10.22 -16.04
C MET A 122 20.03 9.07 -16.16
N PHE A 123 19.58 7.82 -16.10
CA PHE A 123 20.38 6.62 -16.33
C PHE A 123 20.33 6.13 -17.79
N GLY A 124 19.73 6.90 -18.70
CA GLY A 124 19.63 6.58 -20.13
C GLY A 124 18.47 5.63 -20.49
N VAL A 125 17.56 5.34 -19.55
CA VAL A 125 16.38 4.50 -19.83
C VAL A 125 15.28 5.37 -20.44
N PRO A 126 14.67 5.00 -21.58
CA PRO A 126 13.56 5.76 -22.15
C PRO A 126 12.40 5.90 -21.14
N VAL A 127 11.92 7.14 -20.94
CA VAL A 127 10.85 7.47 -19.97
C VAL A 127 9.62 6.60 -20.16
N TYR A 128 9.26 6.29 -21.40
CA TYR A 128 8.14 5.41 -21.71
C TYR A 128 8.31 4.02 -21.07
N VAL A 129 9.48 3.40 -21.25
CA VAL A 129 9.80 2.07 -20.72
C VAL A 129 9.83 2.11 -19.19
N ALA A 130 10.47 3.12 -18.61
CA ALA A 130 10.55 3.29 -17.17
C ALA A 130 9.15 3.51 -16.55
N THR A 131 8.30 4.31 -17.18
CA THR A 131 6.94 4.59 -16.68
C THR A 131 6.06 3.35 -16.73
N VAL A 132 6.11 2.58 -17.81
CA VAL A 132 5.34 1.32 -17.94
C VAL A 132 5.80 0.34 -16.87
N PHE A 133 7.11 0.13 -16.72
CA PHE A 133 7.66 -0.78 -15.72
C PHE A 133 7.28 -0.36 -14.30
N MET A 134 7.44 0.92 -13.96
CA MET A 134 7.09 1.45 -12.64
C MET A 134 5.60 1.32 -12.35
N THR A 135 4.75 1.64 -13.32
CA THR A 135 3.29 1.50 -13.17
C THR A 135 2.91 0.05 -12.92
N MET A 136 3.49 -0.90 -13.67
CA MET A 136 3.28 -2.32 -13.42
C MET A 136 3.73 -2.75 -12.03
N CYS A 137 4.87 -2.24 -11.55
CA CYS A 137 5.36 -2.52 -10.20
C CYS A 137 4.34 -2.08 -9.15
N VAL A 138 3.90 -0.82 -9.19
CA VAL A 138 2.99 -0.29 -8.17
C VAL A 138 1.59 -0.91 -8.28
N SER A 139 1.10 -1.17 -9.49
CA SER A 139 -0.16 -1.90 -9.68
C SER A 139 -0.08 -3.32 -9.12
N ALA A 140 1.03 -4.04 -9.30
CA ALA A 140 1.22 -5.35 -8.70
C ALA A 140 1.25 -5.29 -7.17
N LEU A 141 1.85 -4.23 -6.58
CA LEU A 141 1.79 -4.01 -5.12
C LEU A 141 0.34 -3.92 -4.66
N ALA A 142 -0.43 -3.03 -5.31
CA ALA A 142 -1.82 -2.78 -4.96
C ALA A 142 -2.70 -4.02 -5.14
N LEU A 143 -2.51 -4.78 -6.23
CA LEU A 143 -3.25 -6.02 -6.48
C LEU A 143 -2.88 -7.12 -5.48
N THR A 144 -1.62 -7.22 -5.07
CA THR A 144 -1.20 -8.21 -4.05
C THR A 144 -1.79 -7.86 -2.69
N SER A 145 -1.82 -6.57 -2.32
CA SER A 145 -2.49 -6.11 -1.11
C SER A 145 -4.00 -6.38 -1.18
N LEU A 146 -4.64 -6.11 -2.32
CA LEU A 146 -6.07 -6.37 -2.53
C LEU A 146 -6.39 -7.87 -2.43
N ASP A 147 -5.59 -8.74 -3.04
CA ASP A 147 -5.72 -10.20 -2.94
C ASP A 147 -5.61 -10.68 -1.48
N ALA A 148 -4.61 -10.17 -0.74
CA ALA A 148 -4.45 -10.47 0.68
C ALA A 148 -5.66 -10.01 1.50
N VAL A 149 -6.18 -8.80 1.26
CA VAL A 149 -7.37 -8.25 1.92
C VAL A 149 -8.60 -9.09 1.61
N ALA A 150 -8.85 -9.45 0.35
CA ALA A 150 -9.99 -10.27 -0.05
C ALA A 150 -9.94 -11.66 0.61
N ARG A 151 -8.75 -12.27 0.65
CA ARG A 151 -8.53 -13.55 1.33
C ARG A 151 -8.79 -13.45 2.83
N ILE A 152 -8.30 -12.40 3.50
CA ILE A 152 -8.54 -12.15 4.92
C ILE A 152 -10.02 -11.89 5.18
N GLY A 153 -10.68 -11.07 4.36
CA GLY A 153 -12.10 -10.78 4.46
C GLY A 153 -12.95 -12.05 4.39
N ARG A 154 -12.63 -12.95 3.46
CA ARG A 154 -13.28 -14.26 3.39
C ARG A 154 -13.07 -15.08 4.67
N MET A 155 -11.84 -15.17 5.17
CA MET A 155 -11.54 -15.93 6.39
C MET A 155 -12.26 -15.34 7.62
N SER A 156 -12.25 -14.02 7.79
CA SER A 156 -12.95 -13.34 8.88
C SER A 156 -14.48 -13.51 8.79
N PHE A 157 -15.04 -13.50 7.57
CA PHE A 157 -16.45 -13.78 7.36
C PHE A 157 -16.80 -15.22 7.71
N GLN A 158 -15.96 -16.19 7.33
CA GLN A 158 -16.13 -17.60 7.70
C GLN A 158 -16.01 -17.80 9.22
N GLU A 159 -15.03 -17.18 9.88
CA GLU A 159 -14.83 -17.28 11.33
C GLU A 159 -16.04 -16.77 12.12
N LEU A 160 -16.72 -15.70 11.65
CA LEU A 160 -17.91 -15.15 12.30
C LEU A 160 -19.08 -16.14 12.42
N PHE A 161 -19.19 -17.09 11.48
CA PHE A 161 -20.28 -18.08 11.45
C PHE A 161 -19.80 -19.51 11.77
N SER A 162 -18.49 -19.68 11.96
CA SER A 162 -17.90 -20.96 12.33
C SER A 162 -18.23 -21.34 13.78
N VAL A 163 -18.32 -22.64 14.04
CA VAL A 163 -18.50 -23.24 15.37
C VAL A 163 -17.55 -24.42 15.50
N ASP A 164 -17.21 -24.80 16.73
CA ASP A 164 -16.24 -25.87 17.01
C ASP A 164 -16.60 -27.19 16.31
N ASP A 165 -17.90 -27.48 16.17
CA ASP A 165 -18.43 -28.61 15.41
C ASP A 165 -19.19 -28.15 14.16
N MET A 166 -18.44 -27.97 13.06
CA MET A 166 -19.00 -27.65 11.75
C MET A 166 -19.73 -28.83 11.09
N GLU A 167 -19.49 -30.07 11.54
CA GLU A 167 -20.10 -31.27 10.97
C GLU A 167 -21.58 -31.37 11.34
N HIS A 168 -21.93 -30.96 12.56
CA HIS A 168 -23.32 -30.89 13.05
C HIS A 168 -23.94 -29.49 12.99
N ALA A 169 -23.22 -28.48 12.48
CA ALA A 169 -23.72 -27.13 12.37
C ALA A 169 -24.95 -27.00 11.46
N GLU A 170 -25.83 -26.03 11.78
CA GLU A 170 -27.02 -25.71 10.99
C GLU A 170 -26.67 -25.35 9.54
N GLY A 171 -27.54 -25.74 8.60
CA GLY A 171 -27.26 -25.63 7.15
C GLY A 171 -26.96 -24.20 6.66
N TRP A 172 -27.52 -23.17 7.31
CA TRP A 172 -27.21 -21.78 6.98
C TRP A 172 -25.79 -21.38 7.39
N ARG A 173 -25.26 -21.90 8.50
CA ARG A 173 -23.85 -21.67 8.91
C ARG A 173 -22.88 -22.35 7.95
N LYS A 174 -23.23 -23.56 7.48
CA LYS A 174 -22.48 -24.27 6.44
C LYS A 174 -22.48 -23.52 5.11
N LEU A 175 -23.58 -22.85 4.76
CA LEU A 175 -23.65 -21.97 3.58
C LEU A 175 -22.72 -20.76 3.74
N PHE A 176 -22.78 -20.04 4.87
CA PHE A 176 -21.93 -18.87 5.10
C PHE A 176 -20.43 -19.21 5.25
N CYS A 177 -20.11 -20.41 5.73
CA CYS A 177 -18.73 -20.89 5.80
C CYS A 177 -18.22 -21.50 4.47
N ASN A 178 -19.07 -21.63 3.44
CA ASN A 178 -18.67 -22.19 2.16
C ASN A 178 -17.75 -21.22 1.41
N THR A 179 -16.60 -21.71 0.90
CA THR A 179 -15.61 -20.90 0.18
C THR A 179 -16.18 -20.12 -1.00
N TYR A 180 -17.14 -20.67 -1.74
CA TYR A 180 -17.75 -20.01 -2.90
C TYR A 180 -18.75 -18.91 -2.51
N PHE A 181 -19.45 -19.08 -1.39
CA PHE A 181 -20.40 -18.08 -0.90
C PHE A 181 -19.72 -16.93 -0.15
N SER A 182 -18.66 -17.26 0.60
CA SER A 182 -17.91 -16.30 1.43
C SER A 182 -16.85 -15.51 0.66
N THR A 183 -16.65 -15.78 -0.63
CA THR A 183 -15.80 -14.96 -1.49
C THR A 183 -16.58 -13.71 -1.88
N ILE A 184 -16.18 -12.56 -1.34
CA ILE A 184 -16.73 -11.21 -1.60
C ILE A 184 -15.87 -10.52 -2.67
#